data_AF-A0A7R8UPU1-F1
#
_entry.id   AF-A0A7R8UPU1-F1
#
_cell.length_a   1.000
_cell.length_b   1.000
_cell.length_c   1.000
_cell.angle_alpha   90.00
_cell.angle_beta   90.00
_cell.angle_gamma   90.00
#
_symmetry.space_group_name_H-M   'P 1'
#
loop_
_entity.id
_entity.type
_entity.pdbx_description
1 polymer ?
#
loop_
_entity_poly.entity_id
_entity_poly.type
_entity_poly.pdbx_seq_one_letter_code
_entity_poly.pdbx_strand_id
1 'polypeptide(L)'
;MPVPIYFQKPIRLGLVAKYLWDLNAIPRQRAFELLALNCKDELEQEKLIEFTTPEGLEDMYNYTSRPRRTILEVLHDFPHATSALTIPVLFELFSIIQPRLFSIASSRKSNKLEILVAVVEYKLKLSEPRRGLCSNWLKDLQVGTTISASFRKGTMKIPRQANVPLIMVGPGTGLAPFRSILMDRWMENDGKDRNVLIFGCRSQFKDFHCKADLQKMEDEGIVKCYYAFSRDQDHKVYVQHKIEEAESELKPLIFDEHATILVAGNSKDMPQSVKEAFTRVVGSADYIEKMIKEGRYQEETWS
;
A
#
# COMPACT_ATOMS: atom_id res chain seq x y z
N MET A 1 -13.85 21.12 20.75
CA MET A 1 -12.45 20.80 20.41
C MET A 1 -11.70 22.10 20.17
N PRO A 2 -10.52 22.32 20.78
CA PRO A 2 -9.71 23.48 20.45
C PRO A 2 -9.28 23.41 18.98
N VAL A 3 -9.30 24.56 18.30
CA VAL A 3 -8.82 24.67 16.92
C VAL A 3 -7.31 24.35 16.91
N PRO A 4 -6.83 23.39 16.08
CA PRO A 4 -5.41 23.09 15.96
C PRO A 4 -4.58 24.36 15.73
N ILE A 5 -3.38 24.43 16.31
CA ILE A 5 -2.53 25.65 16.32
C ILE A 5 -2.37 26.25 14.91
N TYR A 6 -2.23 25.40 13.90
CA TYR A 6 -2.08 25.79 12.50
C TYR A 6 -3.32 26.49 11.89
N PHE A 7 -4.49 26.34 12.49
CA PHE A 7 -5.76 26.96 12.09
C PHE A 7 -6.16 28.13 13.00
N GLN A 8 -5.34 28.50 13.98
CA GLN A 8 -5.61 29.64 14.86
C GLN A 8 -5.35 30.99 14.19
N LYS A 9 -4.72 30.99 13.01
CA LYS A 9 -4.50 32.18 12.18
C LYS A 9 -5.17 32.00 10.81
N PRO A 10 -5.62 33.10 10.16
CA PRO A 10 -6.11 33.03 8.80
C PRO A 10 -5.08 32.38 7.87
N ILE A 11 -5.54 31.42 7.06
CA ILE A 11 -4.75 30.64 6.12
C ILE A 11 -5.14 31.03 4.69
N ARG A 12 -4.12 31.19 3.83
CA ARG A 12 -4.37 31.48 2.41
C ARG A 12 -4.99 30.26 1.74
N LEU A 13 -5.99 30.48 0.88
CA LEU A 13 -6.67 29.42 0.14
C LEU A 13 -5.69 28.54 -0.65
N GLY A 14 -4.64 29.13 -1.24
CA GLY A 14 -3.60 28.35 -1.93
C GLY A 14 -2.84 27.38 -1.03
N LEU A 15 -2.69 27.66 0.27
CA LEU A 15 -2.10 26.72 1.23
C LEU A 15 -3.07 25.60 1.60
N VAL A 16 -4.37 25.91 1.69
CA VAL A 16 -5.44 24.92 1.86
C VAL A 16 -5.45 23.95 0.69
N ALA A 17 -5.47 24.48 -0.54
CA ALA A 17 -5.44 23.67 -1.75
C ALA A 17 -4.17 22.81 -1.85
N LYS A 18 -3.02 23.32 -1.40
CA LYS A 18 -1.74 22.60 -1.48
C LYS A 18 -1.57 21.51 -0.42
N TYR A 19 -1.97 21.77 0.82
CA TYR A 19 -1.61 20.92 1.97
C TYR A 19 -2.79 20.23 2.65
N LEU A 20 -4.02 20.65 2.36
CA LEU A 20 -5.23 20.12 3.01
C LEU A 20 -6.13 19.40 2.04
N TRP A 21 -6.43 19.96 0.87
CA TRP A 21 -7.40 19.37 -0.06
C TRP A 21 -6.80 18.32 -0.99
N ASP A 22 -7.48 17.17 -1.10
CA ASP A 22 -7.14 16.14 -2.08
C ASP A 22 -7.77 16.50 -3.43
N LEU A 23 -7.06 17.32 -4.20
CA LEU A 23 -7.50 17.77 -5.51
C LEU A 23 -7.54 16.65 -6.57
N ASN A 24 -6.94 15.49 -6.26
CA ASN A 24 -6.98 14.30 -7.13
C ASN A 24 -8.12 13.35 -6.76
N ALA A 25 -8.96 13.70 -5.77
CA ALA A 25 -10.09 12.88 -5.36
C ALA A 25 -11.08 12.70 -6.51
N ILE A 26 -11.60 11.48 -6.64
CA ILE A 26 -12.72 11.18 -7.53
C ILE A 26 -13.99 11.65 -6.81
N PRO A 27 -14.76 12.59 -7.38
CA PRO A 27 -15.95 13.10 -6.74
C PRO A 27 -17.01 12.02 -6.56
N ARG A 28 -17.74 12.11 -5.46
CA ARG A 28 -18.93 11.28 -5.17
C ARG A 28 -20.19 12.11 -5.44
N GLN A 29 -21.36 11.48 -5.35
CA GLN A 29 -22.66 12.13 -5.56
C GLN A 29 -22.79 13.49 -4.86
N ARG A 30 -22.34 13.61 -3.61
CA ARG A 30 -22.39 14.88 -2.86
C ARG A 30 -21.73 16.06 -3.60
N ALA A 31 -20.65 15.82 -4.33
CA ALA A 31 -19.99 16.87 -5.10
C ALA A 31 -20.91 17.40 -6.22
N PHE A 32 -21.66 16.53 -6.89
CA PHE A 32 -22.61 16.89 -7.94
C PHE A 32 -23.85 17.61 -7.37
N GLU A 33 -24.35 17.18 -6.21
CA GLU A 33 -25.42 17.90 -5.50
C GLU A 33 -25.01 19.35 -5.18
N LEU A 34 -23.79 19.54 -4.66
CA LEU A 34 -23.28 20.87 -4.34
C LEU A 34 -23.13 21.74 -5.59
N LEU A 35 -22.63 21.17 -6.69
CA LEU A 35 -22.52 21.89 -7.96
C LEU A 35 -23.91 22.27 -8.49
N ALA A 36 -24.88 21.35 -8.48
CA ALA A 36 -26.24 21.59 -8.93
C ALA A 36 -26.94 22.71 -8.15
N LEU A 37 -26.79 22.71 -6.82
CA LEU A 37 -27.40 23.72 -5.93
C LEU A 37 -26.88 25.14 -6.18
N ASN A 38 -25.65 25.28 -6.69
CA ASN A 38 -25.03 26.58 -6.94
C ASN A 38 -25.07 26.96 -8.43
N CYS A 39 -25.42 26.04 -9.34
CA CYS A 39 -25.47 26.31 -10.77
C CYS A 39 -26.77 27.04 -11.16
N LYS A 40 -26.64 28.07 -11.99
CA LYS A 40 -27.78 28.82 -12.57
C LYS A 40 -28.03 28.49 -14.03
N ASP A 41 -27.10 27.80 -14.68
CA ASP A 41 -27.27 27.33 -16.03
C ASP A 41 -28.14 26.08 -16.04
N GLU A 42 -29.19 26.08 -16.84
CA GLU A 42 -30.20 25.03 -16.85
C GLU A 42 -29.62 23.68 -17.31
N LEU A 43 -28.75 23.69 -18.33
CA LEU A 43 -28.19 22.47 -18.90
C LEU A 43 -27.17 21.81 -17.96
N GLU A 44 -26.25 22.59 -17.41
CA GLU A 44 -25.32 22.08 -16.40
C GLU A 44 -26.07 21.61 -15.15
N GLN A 45 -27.03 22.40 -14.66
CA GLN A 45 -27.80 22.04 -13.47
C GLN A 45 -28.58 20.74 -13.66
N GLU A 46 -29.28 20.56 -14.79
CA GLU A 46 -30.02 19.34 -15.11
C GLU A 46 -29.09 18.12 -15.10
N LYS A 47 -27.93 18.21 -15.78
CA LYS A 47 -26.99 17.09 -15.82
C LYS A 47 -26.38 16.77 -14.46
N LEU A 48 -26.08 17.80 -13.66
CA LEU A 48 -25.57 17.63 -12.31
C LEU A 48 -26.61 16.97 -11.40
N ILE A 49 -27.90 17.34 -11.52
CA ILE A 49 -29.00 16.70 -10.79
C ILE A 49 -29.16 15.24 -11.22
N GLU A 50 -29.08 14.92 -12.51
CA GLU A 50 -29.17 13.56 -13.03
C GLU A 50 -28.14 12.63 -12.34
N PHE A 51 -26.90 13.08 -12.18
CA PHE A 51 -25.85 12.33 -11.48
C PHE A 51 -26.12 12.05 -9.99
N THR A 52 -27.12 12.72 -9.40
CA THR A 52 -27.56 12.51 -8.02
C THR A 52 -28.74 11.54 -7.90
N THR A 53 -29.42 11.24 -9.00
CA THR A 53 -30.57 10.33 -8.98
C THR A 53 -30.14 8.86 -9.02
N PRO A 54 -31.00 7.92 -8.58
CA PRO A 54 -30.76 6.49 -8.73
C PRO A 54 -30.54 6.06 -10.19
N GLU A 55 -31.26 6.68 -11.14
CA GLU A 55 -31.18 6.37 -12.57
C GLU A 55 -29.87 6.84 -13.19
N GLY A 56 -29.34 8.00 -12.77
CA GLY A 56 -28.09 8.56 -13.30
C GLY A 56 -26.83 8.07 -12.59
N LEU A 57 -26.92 7.15 -11.63
CA LEU A 57 -25.79 6.60 -10.88
C LEU A 57 -24.77 5.89 -11.77
N GLU A 58 -25.24 5.09 -12.73
CA GLU A 58 -24.37 4.37 -13.66
C GLU A 58 -23.64 5.34 -14.58
N ASP A 59 -24.33 6.38 -15.05
CA ASP A 59 -23.74 7.45 -15.86
C ASP A 59 -22.72 8.28 -15.08
N MET A 60 -23.01 8.60 -13.82
CA MET A 60 -22.04 9.24 -12.93
C MET A 60 -20.81 8.35 -12.73
N TYR A 61 -20.98 7.04 -12.57
CA TYR A 61 -19.87 6.09 -12.43
C TYR A 61 -19.03 5.97 -13.72
N ASN A 62 -19.69 5.96 -14.88
CA ASN A 62 -19.08 6.01 -16.21
C ASN A 62 -18.30 7.32 -16.43
N TYR A 63 -18.83 8.43 -15.92
CA TYR A 63 -18.19 9.74 -15.98
C TYR A 63 -17.05 9.88 -14.97
N THR A 64 -17.13 9.30 -13.77
CA THR A 64 -16.12 9.53 -12.71
C THR A 64 -15.18 8.35 -12.52
N SER A 65 -15.69 7.27 -11.94
CA SER A 65 -14.91 6.21 -11.33
C SER A 65 -14.20 5.34 -12.35
N ARG A 66 -14.87 4.99 -13.46
CA ARG A 66 -14.26 4.19 -14.56
C ARG A 66 -13.07 4.92 -15.21
N PRO A 67 -13.20 6.18 -15.64
CA PRO A 67 -12.08 6.93 -16.20
C PRO A 67 -11.15 7.53 -15.13
N ARG A 68 -11.46 7.40 -13.83
CA ARG A 68 -10.73 8.07 -12.74
C ARG A 68 -10.70 9.60 -12.88
N ARG A 69 -11.81 10.20 -13.32
CA ARG A 69 -11.96 11.66 -13.45
C ARG A 69 -11.90 12.32 -12.08
N THR A 70 -11.02 13.30 -11.94
CA THR A 70 -10.75 14.03 -10.70
C THR A 70 -11.75 15.16 -10.50
N ILE A 71 -11.87 15.65 -9.26
CA ILE A 71 -12.73 16.80 -8.95
C ILE A 71 -12.34 18.04 -9.76
N LEU A 72 -11.05 18.29 -10.02
CA LEU A 72 -10.62 19.43 -10.83
C LEU A 72 -11.08 19.33 -12.28
N GLU A 73 -11.09 18.13 -12.86
CA GLU A 73 -11.61 17.90 -14.21
C GLU A 73 -13.13 18.07 -14.24
N VAL A 74 -13.85 17.65 -13.20
CA VAL A 74 -15.29 17.93 -13.10
C VAL A 74 -15.56 19.44 -13.03
N LEU A 75 -14.77 20.19 -12.25
CA LEU A 75 -14.90 21.64 -12.20
C LEU A 75 -14.61 22.31 -13.55
N HIS A 76 -13.68 21.75 -14.33
CA HIS A 76 -13.41 22.22 -15.68
C HIS A 76 -14.56 21.89 -16.65
N ASP A 77 -15.15 20.69 -16.54
CA ASP A 77 -16.24 20.21 -17.40
C ASP A 77 -17.58 20.92 -17.10
N PHE A 78 -17.76 21.50 -15.90
CA PHE A 78 -18.93 22.29 -15.47
C PHE A 78 -18.55 23.73 -15.09
N PRO A 79 -18.16 24.57 -16.06
CA PRO A 79 -17.65 25.92 -15.79
C PRO A 79 -18.69 26.85 -15.15
N HIS A 80 -19.98 26.74 -15.48
CA HIS A 80 -21.01 27.64 -14.92
C HIS A 80 -21.28 27.31 -13.45
N ALA A 81 -21.41 26.04 -13.09
CA ALA A 81 -21.49 25.58 -11.71
C ALA A 81 -20.23 25.97 -10.91
N THR A 82 -19.05 25.82 -11.51
CA THR A 82 -17.77 26.15 -10.89
C THR A 82 -17.63 27.64 -10.61
N SER A 83 -18.05 28.49 -11.54
CA SER A 83 -17.99 29.95 -11.38
C SER A 83 -18.86 30.48 -10.22
N ALA A 84 -19.88 29.71 -9.83
CA ALA A 84 -20.79 30.05 -8.75
C ALA A 84 -20.34 29.56 -7.37
N LEU A 85 -19.22 28.82 -7.28
CA LEU A 85 -18.74 28.27 -6.01
C LEU A 85 -18.26 29.37 -5.05
N THR A 86 -18.77 29.29 -3.81
CA THR A 86 -18.33 30.14 -2.71
C THR A 86 -17.30 29.42 -1.84
N ILE A 87 -16.51 30.16 -1.04
CA ILE A 87 -15.51 29.58 -0.14
C ILE A 87 -16.10 28.49 0.78
N PRO A 88 -17.27 28.69 1.44
CA PRO A 88 -17.89 27.63 2.25
C PRO A 88 -18.17 26.34 1.45
N VAL A 89 -18.66 26.47 0.21
CA VAL A 89 -18.95 25.31 -0.65
C VAL A 89 -17.67 24.59 -1.03
N LEU A 90 -16.55 25.28 -1.26
CA LEU A 90 -15.27 24.63 -1.53
C LEU A 90 -14.80 23.74 -0.37
N PHE A 91 -15.03 24.16 0.89
CA PHE A 91 -14.70 23.35 2.06
C PHE A 91 -15.60 22.11 2.22
N GLU A 92 -16.81 22.16 1.69
CA GLU A 92 -17.71 21.00 1.66
C GLU A 92 -17.43 20.07 0.46
N LEU A 93 -17.00 20.65 -0.66
CA LEU A 93 -16.72 19.95 -1.90
C LEU A 93 -15.42 19.13 -1.83
N PHE A 94 -14.34 19.72 -1.32
CA PHE A 94 -13.02 19.09 -1.31
C PHE A 94 -12.78 18.24 -0.06
N SER A 95 -12.37 16.99 -0.27
CA SER A 95 -11.94 16.10 0.80
C SER A 95 -10.53 16.44 1.29
N ILE A 96 -10.21 16.03 2.52
CA ILE A 96 -8.89 16.26 3.11
C ILE A 96 -7.91 15.16 2.69
N ILE A 97 -6.67 15.54 2.37
CA ILE A 97 -5.56 14.63 2.11
C ILE A 97 -5.36 13.71 3.32
N GLN A 98 -5.53 12.41 3.08
CA GLN A 98 -5.28 11.40 4.11
C GLN A 98 -3.78 11.08 4.22
N PRO A 99 -3.24 10.87 5.44
CA PRO A 99 -1.87 10.41 5.61
C PRO A 99 -1.68 9.05 4.95
N ARG A 100 -0.50 8.82 4.35
CA ARG A 100 -0.13 7.54 3.73
C ARG A 100 0.76 6.74 4.68
N LEU A 101 0.41 5.47 4.86
CA LEU A 101 1.15 4.54 5.70
C LEU A 101 2.17 3.78 4.86
N PHE A 102 3.35 3.58 5.42
CA PHE A 102 4.41 2.75 4.86
C PHE A 102 4.92 1.81 5.94
N SER A 103 5.19 0.56 5.57
CA SER A 103 5.89 -0.36 6.45
C SER A 103 7.35 0.08 6.58
N ILE A 104 7.85 0.08 7.81
CA ILE A 104 9.25 0.40 8.11
C ILE A 104 10.14 -0.72 7.55
N ALA A 105 11.21 -0.34 6.86
CA ALA A 105 12.16 -1.24 6.23
C ALA A 105 13.49 -1.38 6.97
N SER A 106 13.71 -0.64 8.06
CA SER A 106 14.95 -0.63 8.84
C SER A 106 14.74 -1.05 10.29
N SER A 107 15.78 -1.63 10.88
CA SER A 107 15.86 -1.87 12.32
C SER A 107 15.87 -0.55 13.11
N ARG A 108 15.24 -0.54 14.29
CA ARG A 108 15.33 0.57 15.25
C ARG A 108 16.78 0.84 15.68
N LYS A 109 17.62 -0.19 15.73
CA LYS A 109 19.04 -0.10 16.15
C LYS A 109 19.94 0.55 15.10
N SER A 110 19.48 0.64 13.85
CA SER A 110 20.24 1.29 12.77
C SER A 110 20.35 2.81 12.92
N ASN A 111 19.59 3.42 13.85
CA ASN A 111 19.43 4.88 14.00
C ASN A 111 19.00 5.59 12.70
N LYS A 112 18.45 4.84 11.74
CA LYS A 112 17.92 5.34 10.47
C LYS A 112 16.52 4.78 10.26
N LEU A 113 15.63 5.63 9.76
CA LEU A 113 14.31 5.22 9.32
C LEU A 113 14.33 5.05 7.79
N GLU A 114 14.14 3.83 7.33
CA GLU A 114 14.07 3.52 5.90
C GLU A 114 12.68 3.00 5.57
N ILE A 115 12.18 3.35 4.39
CA ILE A 115 10.92 2.86 3.83
C ILE A 115 11.17 2.40 2.39
N LEU A 116 10.41 1.40 1.94
CA LEU A 116 10.46 0.92 0.56
C LEU A 116 9.14 1.28 -0.14
N VAL A 117 9.21 2.15 -1.14
CA VAL A 117 8.03 2.76 -1.75
C VAL A 117 7.99 2.48 -3.25
N ALA A 118 6.87 1.93 -3.73
CA ALA A 118 6.58 1.88 -5.15
C ALA A 118 6.02 3.23 -5.61
N VAL A 119 6.69 3.86 -6.57
CA VAL A 119 6.18 5.09 -7.19
C VAL A 119 4.93 4.75 -7.99
N VAL A 120 3.82 5.40 -7.65
CA VAL A 120 2.52 5.15 -8.30
C VAL A 120 2.38 6.10 -9.47
N GLU A 121 2.45 5.54 -10.68
CA GLU A 121 2.21 6.26 -11.94
C GLU A 121 1.51 5.31 -12.92
N TYR A 122 0.36 5.71 -13.45
CA TYR A 122 -0.40 4.93 -14.42
C TYR A 122 -1.02 5.81 -15.49
N LYS A 123 -1.14 5.28 -16.71
CA LYS A 123 -1.73 6.00 -17.84
C LYS A 123 -3.18 5.56 -18.04
N LEU A 124 -4.04 6.53 -18.31
CA LEU A 124 -5.39 6.30 -18.81
C LEU A 124 -5.37 6.48 -20.33
N LYS A 125 -6.29 5.82 -21.05
CA LYS A 125 -6.28 5.81 -22.53
C LYS A 125 -6.36 7.21 -23.17
N LEU A 126 -6.93 8.20 -22.47
CA LEU A 126 -7.24 9.53 -23.01
C LEU A 126 -6.93 10.69 -22.02
N SER A 127 -6.11 10.44 -20.98
CA SER A 127 -5.81 11.44 -19.96
C SER A 127 -4.33 11.43 -19.63
N GLU A 128 -3.85 12.56 -19.12
CA GLU A 128 -2.52 12.70 -18.52
C GLU A 128 -2.24 11.55 -17.53
N PRO A 129 -0.96 11.10 -17.41
CA PRO A 129 -0.58 10.09 -16.45
C PRO A 129 -1.02 10.47 -15.03
N ARG A 130 -1.74 9.57 -14.37
CA ARG A 130 -2.14 9.74 -12.98
C ARG A 130 -0.98 9.38 -12.07
N ARG A 131 -0.70 10.28 -11.13
CA ARG A 131 0.40 10.16 -10.17
C ARG A 131 -0.15 10.04 -8.76
N GLY A 132 0.39 9.09 -7.99
CA GLY A 132 0.09 9.01 -6.57
C GLY A 132 0.67 10.21 -5.83
N LEU A 133 -0.16 10.89 -5.03
CA LEU A 133 0.20 12.12 -4.33
C LEU A 133 1.46 11.94 -3.46
N CYS A 134 1.44 10.99 -2.52
CA CYS A 134 2.53 10.81 -1.56
C CYS A 134 3.79 10.19 -2.19
N SER A 135 3.66 9.18 -3.06
CA SER A 135 4.83 8.49 -3.62
C SER A 135 5.61 9.34 -4.62
N ASN A 136 4.94 10.19 -5.41
CA ASN A 136 5.64 11.16 -6.26
C ASN A 136 6.19 12.34 -5.45
N TRP A 137 5.45 12.82 -4.44
CA TRP A 137 5.99 13.82 -3.52
C TRP A 137 7.29 13.34 -2.87
N LEU A 138 7.34 12.10 -2.37
CA LEU A 138 8.55 11.50 -1.80
C LEU A 138 9.68 11.36 -2.82
N LYS A 139 9.36 10.93 -4.05
CA LYS A 139 10.34 10.79 -5.15
C LYS A 139 11.03 12.13 -5.48
N ASP A 140 10.30 13.23 -5.40
CA ASP A 140 10.79 14.56 -5.80
C ASP A 140 11.47 15.32 -4.64
N LEU A 141 11.49 14.76 -3.42
CA LEU A 141 12.16 15.40 -2.28
C LEU A 141 13.67 15.49 -2.47
N GLN A 142 14.22 16.62 -2.04
CA GLN A 142 15.66 16.84 -2.00
C GLN A 142 16.24 16.32 -0.69
N VAL A 143 17.48 15.83 -0.74
CA VAL A 143 18.23 15.42 0.46
C VAL A 143 18.32 16.61 1.42
N GLY A 144 18.08 16.37 2.71
CA GLY A 144 18.02 17.41 3.74
C GLY A 144 16.62 17.98 4.00
N THR A 145 15.60 17.61 3.20
CA THR A 145 14.22 18.02 3.46
C THR A 145 13.69 17.41 4.75
N THR A 146 13.14 18.24 5.65
CA THR A 146 12.46 17.76 6.85
C THR A 146 11.05 17.29 6.52
N ILE A 147 10.72 16.06 6.94
CA ILE A 147 9.38 15.49 6.81
C ILE A 147 8.70 15.36 8.17
N SER A 148 7.40 15.66 8.22
CA SER A 148 6.58 15.38 9.39
C SER A 148 5.98 13.98 9.25
N ALA A 149 6.30 13.08 10.17
CA ALA A 149 5.78 11.71 10.20
C ALA A 149 5.38 11.33 11.63
N SER A 150 4.47 10.36 11.74
CA SER A 150 4.10 9.74 13.00
C SER A 150 4.20 8.22 12.89
N PHE A 151 4.46 7.58 14.02
CA PHE A 151 4.56 6.12 14.07
C PHE A 151 3.20 5.53 14.45
N ARG A 152 2.77 4.54 13.68
CA ARG A 152 1.61 3.71 14.00
C ARG A 152 2.10 2.31 14.29
N LYS A 153 1.61 1.71 15.38
CA LYS A 153 1.89 0.31 15.68
C LYS A 153 1.28 -0.57 14.59
N GLY A 154 2.11 -1.43 13.99
CA GLY A 154 1.68 -2.42 13.00
C GLY A 154 0.77 -3.50 13.59
N THR A 155 0.10 -4.24 12.72
CA THR A 155 -0.81 -5.34 13.11
C THR A 155 -0.09 -6.67 13.25
N MET A 156 0.99 -6.89 12.49
CA MET A 156 1.82 -8.09 12.61
C MET A 156 2.45 -8.21 14.00
N LYS A 157 2.24 -9.36 14.62
CA LYS A 157 2.83 -9.75 15.91
C LYS A 157 4.00 -10.68 15.65
N ILE A 158 5.20 -10.19 15.91
CA ILE A 158 6.41 -11.01 15.83
C ILE A 158 6.54 -11.79 17.16
N PRO A 159 6.79 -13.11 17.12
CA PRO A 159 7.09 -13.90 18.32
C PRO A 159 8.25 -13.27 19.11
N ARG A 160 8.08 -13.14 20.43
CA ARG A 160 9.11 -12.56 21.32
C ARG A 160 10.34 -13.45 21.45
N GLN A 161 10.18 -14.75 21.21
CA GLN A 161 11.24 -15.71 21.39
C GLN A 161 12.02 -15.84 20.08
N ALA A 162 13.32 -15.54 20.12
CA ALA A 162 14.21 -15.62 18.98
C ALA A 162 14.31 -17.02 18.35
N ASN A 163 14.00 -18.05 19.12
CA ASN A 163 14.00 -19.44 18.69
C ASN A 163 12.76 -19.81 17.85
N VAL A 164 11.73 -18.97 17.74
CA VAL A 164 10.57 -19.29 16.88
C VAL A 164 10.94 -18.96 15.43
N PRO A 165 10.92 -19.96 14.52
CA PRO A 165 11.24 -19.71 13.13
C PRO A 165 10.22 -18.79 12.47
N LEU A 166 10.70 -17.97 11.53
CA LEU A 166 9.85 -17.09 10.73
C LEU A 166 9.89 -17.51 9.27
N ILE A 167 8.71 -17.64 8.68
CA ILE A 167 8.53 -17.84 7.24
C ILE A 167 7.87 -16.57 6.71
N MET A 168 8.63 -15.77 5.98
CA MET A 168 8.23 -14.45 5.51
C MET A 168 7.99 -14.48 4.01
N VAL A 169 6.83 -14.01 3.54
CA VAL A 169 6.47 -13.98 2.12
C VAL A 169 6.13 -12.56 1.71
N GLY A 170 7.02 -11.93 0.92
CA GLY A 170 6.96 -10.49 0.68
C GLY A 170 7.37 -10.06 -0.73
N PRO A 171 6.53 -10.26 -1.76
CA PRO A 171 6.87 -9.80 -3.10
C PRO A 171 6.88 -8.26 -3.22
N GLY A 172 7.83 -7.72 -3.98
CA GLY A 172 7.98 -6.30 -4.26
C GLY A 172 8.20 -5.47 -2.99
N THR A 173 7.38 -4.44 -2.78
CA THR A 173 7.43 -3.62 -1.56
C THR A 173 6.99 -4.38 -0.30
N GLY A 174 6.40 -5.57 -0.45
CA GLY A 174 6.13 -6.50 0.65
C GLY A 174 7.38 -6.90 1.44
N LEU A 175 8.57 -6.70 0.87
CA LEU A 175 9.85 -6.93 1.54
C LEU A 175 10.10 -5.99 2.73
N ALA A 176 9.52 -4.78 2.74
CA ALA A 176 9.81 -3.75 3.74
C ALA A 176 9.77 -4.25 5.19
N PRO A 177 8.64 -4.75 5.73
CA PRO A 177 8.60 -5.21 7.11
C PRO A 177 9.57 -6.36 7.39
N PHE A 178 9.80 -7.25 6.42
CA PHE A 178 10.68 -8.41 6.61
C PHE A 178 12.15 -8.03 6.64
N ARG A 179 12.57 -7.03 5.84
CA ARG A 179 13.91 -6.45 5.98
C ARG A 179 14.12 -5.87 7.37
N SER A 180 13.14 -5.13 7.90
CA SER A 180 13.22 -4.60 9.27
C SER A 180 13.38 -5.72 10.31
N ILE A 181 12.56 -6.77 10.22
CA ILE A 181 12.58 -7.90 11.15
C ILE A 181 13.91 -8.65 11.08
N LEU A 182 14.40 -8.93 9.87
CA LEU A 182 15.66 -9.62 9.65
C LEU A 182 16.85 -8.80 10.15
N MET A 183 16.84 -7.48 9.95
CA MET A 183 17.88 -6.60 10.49
C MET A 183 17.88 -6.60 12.03
N ASP A 184 16.71 -6.57 12.67
CA ASP A 184 16.63 -6.66 14.13
C ASP A 184 17.21 -7.99 14.65
N ARG A 185 16.82 -9.11 14.04
CA ARG A 185 17.34 -10.45 14.37
C ARG A 185 18.84 -10.56 14.12
N TRP A 186 19.33 -10.04 13.00
CA TRP A 186 20.75 -10.01 12.66
C TRP A 186 21.58 -9.24 13.70
N MET A 187 21.12 -8.04 14.09
CA MET A 187 21.82 -7.22 15.09
C MET A 187 21.75 -7.78 16.51
N GLU A 188 20.79 -8.68 16.79
CA GLU A 188 20.69 -9.42 18.05
C GLU A 188 21.47 -10.73 18.04
N ASN A 189 22.00 -11.14 16.88
CA ASN A 189 22.53 -12.47 16.64
C ASN A 189 21.52 -13.57 17.03
N ASP A 190 20.24 -13.29 16.76
CA ASP A 190 19.09 -14.09 17.13
C ASP A 190 18.47 -14.78 15.92
N GLY A 191 17.96 -16.00 16.10
CA GLY A 191 17.23 -16.71 15.05
C GLY A 191 18.09 -17.16 13.87
N LYS A 192 19.40 -17.30 14.05
CA LYS A 192 20.31 -17.89 13.07
C LYS A 192 19.80 -19.25 12.60
N ASP A 193 19.83 -19.49 11.29
CA ASP A 193 19.35 -20.68 10.58
C ASP A 193 17.84 -20.96 10.74
N ARG A 194 17.05 -19.99 11.23
CA ARG A 194 15.61 -20.18 11.52
C ARG A 194 14.70 -19.17 10.83
N ASN A 195 15.22 -18.41 9.88
CA ASN A 195 14.41 -17.51 9.05
C ASN A 195 14.39 -17.99 7.61
N VAL A 196 13.20 -18.04 7.02
CA VAL A 196 13.01 -18.24 5.60
C VAL A 196 12.34 -17.00 5.03
N LEU A 197 12.89 -16.46 3.95
CA LEU A 197 12.28 -15.37 3.19
C LEU A 197 11.97 -15.84 1.78
N ILE A 198 10.71 -15.73 1.38
CA ILE A 198 10.26 -15.98 0.01
C ILE A 198 9.94 -14.62 -0.61
N PHE A 199 10.88 -14.13 -1.42
CA PHE A 199 10.82 -12.82 -2.07
C PHE A 199 10.51 -12.98 -3.55
N GLY A 200 9.76 -12.04 -4.12
CA GLY A 200 9.50 -12.02 -5.56
C GLY A 200 9.55 -10.62 -6.14
N CYS A 201 10.12 -10.49 -7.35
CA CYS A 201 10.09 -9.26 -8.13
C CYS A 201 9.96 -9.57 -9.62
N ARG A 202 10.08 -8.55 -10.49
CA ARG A 202 9.98 -8.77 -11.94
C ARG A 202 11.26 -9.37 -12.48
N SER A 203 12.41 -8.81 -12.11
CA SER A 203 13.70 -9.21 -12.63
C SER A 203 14.80 -9.01 -11.61
N GLN A 204 15.68 -10.01 -11.52
CA GLN A 204 16.89 -9.97 -10.69
C GLN A 204 17.75 -8.74 -10.96
N PHE A 205 17.74 -8.24 -12.19
CA PHE A 205 18.61 -7.15 -12.65
C PHE A 205 17.96 -5.77 -12.65
N LYS A 206 16.66 -5.65 -12.32
CA LYS A 206 15.93 -4.38 -12.38
C LYS A 206 15.36 -3.94 -11.05
N ASP A 207 14.54 -4.78 -10.43
CA ASP A 207 13.73 -4.42 -9.24
C ASP A 207 13.98 -5.35 -8.05
N PHE A 208 15.18 -5.95 -7.99
CA PHE A 208 15.64 -6.69 -6.82
C PHE A 208 16.16 -5.72 -5.74
N HIS A 209 15.22 -5.08 -5.05
CA HIS A 209 15.51 -4.15 -3.96
C HIS A 209 16.18 -4.85 -2.77
N CYS A 210 17.05 -4.13 -2.06
CA CYS A 210 17.74 -4.60 -0.85
C CYS A 210 18.58 -5.88 -1.03
N LYS A 211 18.97 -6.21 -2.27
CA LYS A 211 19.76 -7.40 -2.61
C LYS A 211 21.02 -7.55 -1.75
N ALA A 212 21.80 -6.48 -1.58
CA ALA A 212 23.04 -6.52 -0.82
C ALA A 212 22.82 -6.87 0.66
N ASP A 213 21.75 -6.35 1.27
CA ASP A 213 21.42 -6.65 2.66
C ASP A 213 21.00 -8.11 2.81
N LEU A 214 20.14 -8.61 1.91
CA LEU A 214 19.69 -9.99 1.91
C LEU A 214 20.86 -10.97 1.72
N GLN A 215 21.72 -10.73 0.73
CA GLN A 215 22.89 -11.56 0.48
C GLN A 215 23.81 -11.63 1.69
N LYS A 216 24.08 -10.49 2.34
CA LYS A 216 24.89 -10.46 3.55
C LYS A 216 24.26 -11.28 4.69
N MET A 217 22.95 -11.16 4.90
CA MET A 217 22.25 -11.92 5.93
C MET A 217 22.18 -13.42 5.59
N GLU A 218 22.11 -13.80 4.32
CA GLU A 218 22.24 -15.19 3.87
C GLU A 218 23.65 -15.75 4.15
N ASP A 219 24.69 -15.00 3.78
CA ASP A 219 26.10 -15.40 3.99
C ASP A 219 26.43 -15.61 5.48
N GLU A 220 25.80 -14.83 6.36
CA GLU A 220 25.95 -14.94 7.82
C GLU A 220 25.02 -16.00 8.46
N GLY A 221 24.16 -16.64 7.66
CA GLY A 221 23.22 -17.68 8.09
C GLY A 221 22.01 -17.16 8.86
N ILE A 222 21.69 -15.87 8.76
CA ILE A 222 20.52 -15.30 9.43
C ILE A 222 19.23 -15.72 8.74
N VAL A 223 19.24 -15.79 7.41
CA VAL A 223 18.06 -16.10 6.60
C VAL A 223 18.43 -17.02 5.45
N LYS A 224 17.51 -17.89 5.07
CA LYS A 224 17.54 -18.62 3.80
C LYS A 224 16.53 -17.99 2.86
N CYS A 225 16.95 -17.49 1.70
CA CYS A 225 16.03 -16.84 0.77
C CYS A 225 15.66 -17.73 -0.42
N TYR A 226 14.39 -17.65 -0.83
CA TYR A 226 13.88 -18.19 -2.08
C TYR A 226 13.39 -17.04 -2.95
N TYR A 227 13.95 -16.92 -4.14
CA TYR A 227 13.70 -15.79 -5.03
C TYR A 227 12.82 -16.17 -6.22
N ALA A 228 11.73 -15.43 -6.43
CA ALA A 228 10.82 -15.58 -7.56
C ALA A 228 10.95 -14.39 -8.53
N PHE A 229 11.64 -14.59 -9.65
CA PHE A 229 11.75 -13.58 -10.70
C PHE A 229 10.71 -13.84 -11.79
N SER A 230 9.69 -12.98 -11.91
CA SER A 230 8.53 -13.25 -12.77
C SER A 230 8.73 -12.92 -14.26
N ARG A 231 9.88 -12.37 -14.66
CA ARG A 231 10.16 -11.93 -16.05
C ARG A 231 11.57 -12.26 -16.54
N ASP A 232 12.36 -13.04 -15.80
CA ASP A 232 13.70 -13.44 -16.23
C ASP A 232 13.68 -14.69 -17.14
N GLN A 233 12.51 -15.32 -17.29
CA GLN A 233 12.25 -16.48 -18.13
C GLN A 233 10.85 -16.41 -18.77
N ASP A 234 10.58 -17.31 -19.74
CA ASP A 234 9.34 -17.30 -20.54
C ASP A 234 8.08 -17.56 -19.72
N HIS A 235 8.17 -18.41 -18.69
CA HIS A 235 7.05 -18.74 -17.82
C HIS A 235 7.07 -17.91 -16.52
N LYS A 236 5.90 -17.64 -15.95
CA LYS A 236 5.78 -16.84 -14.72
C LYS A 236 6.20 -17.67 -13.50
N VAL A 237 7.21 -17.18 -12.78
CA VAL A 237 7.59 -17.67 -11.45
C VAL A 237 7.17 -16.65 -10.40
N TYR A 238 6.34 -17.08 -9.45
CA TYR A 238 5.84 -16.28 -8.35
C TYR A 238 6.15 -16.94 -7.00
N VAL A 239 5.90 -16.22 -5.91
CA VAL A 239 6.21 -16.66 -4.55
C VAL A 239 5.49 -17.97 -4.18
N GLN A 240 4.26 -18.20 -4.67
CA GLN A 240 3.55 -19.47 -4.46
C GLN A 240 4.29 -20.68 -5.03
N HIS A 241 4.97 -20.53 -6.16
CA HIS A 241 5.76 -21.62 -6.73
C HIS A 241 6.99 -21.92 -5.87
N LYS A 242 7.59 -20.87 -5.29
CA LYS A 242 8.73 -21.02 -4.37
C LYS A 242 8.34 -21.56 -3.01
N ILE A 243 7.11 -21.33 -2.55
CA ILE A 243 6.56 -21.99 -1.35
C ILE A 243 6.51 -23.50 -1.56
N GLU A 244 5.99 -23.95 -2.70
CA GLU A 244 5.90 -25.38 -3.03
C GLU A 244 7.28 -26.01 -3.25
N GLU A 245 8.19 -25.32 -3.94
CA GLU A 245 9.58 -25.79 -4.12
C GLU A 245 10.32 -25.96 -2.78
N ALA A 246 10.02 -25.10 -1.79
CA ALA A 246 10.62 -25.14 -0.47
C ALA A 246 9.92 -26.11 0.50
N GLU A 247 8.98 -26.95 0.04
CA GLU A 247 8.14 -27.82 0.88
C GLU A 247 8.94 -28.61 1.93
N SER A 248 10.04 -29.25 1.54
CA SER A 248 10.87 -30.08 2.43
C SER A 248 11.52 -29.29 3.56
N GLU A 249 11.77 -28.00 3.34
CA GLU A 249 12.32 -27.08 4.34
C GLU A 249 11.21 -26.50 5.23
N LEU A 250 10.06 -26.14 4.63
CA LEU A 250 9.00 -25.45 5.34
C LEU A 250 8.22 -26.38 6.28
N LYS A 251 8.01 -27.65 5.90
CA LYS A 251 7.23 -28.60 6.70
C LYS A 251 7.78 -28.80 8.12
N PRO A 252 9.07 -29.14 8.32
CA PRO A 252 9.63 -29.28 9.67
C PRO A 252 9.49 -28.01 10.50
N LEU A 253 9.76 -26.85 9.89
CA LEU A 253 9.61 -25.56 10.58
C LEU A 253 8.16 -25.33 11.05
N ILE A 254 7.17 -25.65 10.21
CA ILE A 254 5.74 -25.44 10.52
C ILE A 254 5.23 -26.40 11.59
N PHE A 255 5.56 -27.69 11.46
CA PHE A 255 5.00 -28.76 12.29
C PHE A 255 5.79 -29.00 13.57
N ASP A 256 7.12 -29.06 13.49
CA ASP A 256 7.98 -29.48 14.60
C ASP A 256 8.47 -28.29 15.41
N GLU A 257 8.75 -27.16 14.74
CA GLU A 257 9.31 -25.96 15.37
C GLU A 257 8.30 -24.83 15.59
N HIS A 258 7.03 -25.08 15.26
CA HIS A 258 5.93 -24.13 15.45
C HIS A 258 6.17 -22.75 14.79
N ALA A 259 6.75 -22.73 13.60
CA ALA A 259 7.05 -21.49 12.87
C ALA A 259 5.83 -20.58 12.70
N THR A 260 6.12 -19.27 12.61
CA THR A 260 5.13 -18.24 12.27
C THR A 260 5.30 -17.80 10.82
N ILE A 261 4.21 -17.87 10.05
CA ILE A 261 4.11 -17.41 8.67
C ILE A 261 3.61 -15.96 8.66
N LEU A 262 4.35 -15.09 7.97
CA LEU A 262 4.03 -13.68 7.80
C LEU A 262 3.96 -13.34 6.31
N VAL A 263 2.86 -12.76 5.85
CA VAL A 263 2.63 -12.40 4.45
C VAL A 263 2.43 -10.90 4.32
N ALA A 264 3.18 -10.25 3.44
CA ALA A 264 3.02 -8.81 3.19
C ALA A 264 3.11 -8.45 1.71
N GLY A 265 2.33 -7.45 1.27
CA GLY A 265 2.38 -6.95 -0.11
C GLY A 265 1.02 -6.61 -0.68
N ASN A 266 0.85 -6.80 -2.00
CA ASN A 266 -0.36 -6.38 -2.71
C ASN A 266 -1.59 -7.20 -2.28
N SER A 267 -2.70 -6.55 -1.91
CA SER A 267 -3.92 -7.18 -1.39
C SER A 267 -4.87 -7.75 -2.44
N LYS A 268 -4.48 -7.80 -3.73
CA LYS A 268 -5.27 -8.43 -4.79
C LYS A 268 -5.16 -9.95 -4.73
N ASP A 269 -4.60 -10.59 -5.75
CA ASP A 269 -4.60 -12.05 -5.88
C ASP A 269 -3.49 -12.74 -5.07
N MET A 270 -2.50 -11.98 -4.59
CA MET A 270 -1.30 -12.51 -3.93
C MET A 270 -1.59 -13.25 -2.61
N PRO A 271 -2.37 -12.71 -1.66
CA PRO A 271 -2.55 -13.35 -0.36
C PRO A 271 -3.28 -14.68 -0.48
N GLN A 272 -4.34 -14.71 -1.32
CA GLN A 272 -5.07 -15.93 -1.62
C GLN A 272 -4.17 -17.00 -2.27
N SER A 273 -3.36 -16.61 -3.27
CA SER A 273 -2.43 -17.53 -3.93
C SER A 273 -1.39 -18.12 -2.95
N VAL A 274 -0.90 -17.31 -2.02
CA VAL A 274 0.06 -17.73 -0.98
C VAL A 274 -0.61 -18.68 0.01
N LYS A 275 -1.81 -18.37 0.47
CA LYS A 275 -2.58 -19.24 1.38
C LYS A 275 -2.86 -20.60 0.76
N GLU A 276 -3.20 -20.65 -0.52
CA GLU A 276 -3.41 -21.89 -1.27
C GLU A 276 -2.12 -22.70 -1.40
N ALA A 277 -0.98 -22.05 -1.66
CA ALA A 277 0.31 -22.73 -1.74
C ALA A 277 0.70 -23.35 -0.39
N PHE A 278 0.55 -22.61 0.71
CA PHE A 278 0.76 -23.18 2.05
C PHE A 278 -0.25 -24.29 2.38
N THR A 279 -1.49 -24.20 1.89
CA THR A 279 -2.47 -25.29 2.05
C THR A 279 -2.00 -26.56 1.35
N ARG A 280 -1.40 -26.45 0.15
CA ARG A 280 -0.80 -27.59 -0.56
C ARG A 280 0.41 -28.15 0.19
N VAL A 281 1.31 -27.29 0.66
CA VAL A 281 2.49 -27.70 1.45
C VAL A 281 2.07 -28.38 2.76
N VAL A 282 1.12 -27.83 3.50
CA VAL A 282 0.64 -28.40 4.77
C VAL A 282 -0.24 -29.63 4.55
N GLY A 283 -0.93 -29.72 3.41
CA GLY A 283 -1.88 -30.80 3.10
C GLY A 283 -3.23 -30.66 3.82
N SER A 284 -3.51 -29.54 4.49
CA SER A 284 -4.75 -29.32 5.23
C SER A 284 -5.14 -27.85 5.33
N ALA A 285 -6.32 -27.51 4.80
CA ALA A 285 -6.90 -26.17 4.94
C ALA A 285 -7.29 -25.85 6.39
N ASP A 286 -7.83 -26.84 7.11
CA ASP A 286 -8.19 -26.70 8.53
C ASP A 286 -6.98 -26.38 9.40
N TYR A 287 -5.81 -26.91 9.06
CA TYR A 287 -4.58 -26.59 9.78
C TYR A 287 -4.14 -25.14 9.55
N ILE A 288 -4.27 -24.62 8.32
CA ILE A 288 -4.01 -23.20 8.03
C ILE A 288 -5.00 -22.31 8.80
N GLU A 289 -6.28 -22.65 8.83
CA GLU A 289 -7.28 -21.93 9.62
C GLU A 289 -6.98 -21.96 11.13
N LYS A 290 -6.48 -23.09 11.64
CA LYS A 290 -5.98 -23.20 13.01
C LYS A 290 -4.78 -22.27 13.24
N MET A 291 -3.80 -22.24 12.33
CA MET A 291 -2.65 -21.32 12.42
C MET A 291 -3.07 -19.85 12.42
N ILE A 292 -4.08 -19.47 11.63
CA ILE A 292 -4.64 -18.11 11.63
C ILE A 292 -5.23 -17.78 13.00
N LYS A 293 -6.06 -18.67 13.57
CA LYS A 293 -6.65 -18.48 14.91
C LYS A 293 -5.61 -18.39 16.01
N GLU A 294 -4.51 -19.14 15.89
CA GLU A 294 -3.37 -19.12 16.81
C GLU A 294 -2.42 -17.92 16.61
N GLY A 295 -2.60 -17.15 15.53
CA GLY A 295 -1.68 -16.06 15.15
C GLY A 295 -0.34 -16.55 14.59
N ARG A 296 -0.22 -17.83 14.23
CA ARG A 296 0.95 -18.41 13.55
C ARG A 296 0.92 -18.22 12.03
N TYR A 297 -0.16 -17.72 11.48
CA TYR A 297 -0.25 -17.24 10.11
C TYR A 297 -0.88 -15.84 10.13
N GLN A 298 -0.19 -14.83 9.60
CA GLN A 298 -0.62 -13.43 9.64
C GLN A 298 -0.40 -12.76 8.29
N GLU A 299 -1.32 -11.88 7.90
CA GLU A 299 -1.26 -11.12 6.64
C GLU A 299 -1.33 -9.61 6.91
N GLU A 300 -0.49 -8.82 6.25
CA GLU A 300 -0.55 -7.37 6.23
C GLU A 300 -0.43 -6.88 4.77
N THR A 301 -1.56 -6.61 4.12
CA THR A 301 -1.62 -6.39 2.68
C THR A 301 -2.28 -5.05 2.33
N TRP A 302 -1.92 -4.47 1.18
CA TRP A 302 -2.38 -3.14 0.75
C TRP A 302 -2.57 -3.05 -0.77
N SER A 303 -3.39 -2.08 -1.22
CA SER A 303 -3.72 -1.86 -2.65
C SER A 303 -3.19 -0.53 -3.17
#